data_AF-A0A3B8XBR6-F1
#
_entry.id   AF-A0A3B8XBR6-F1
#
_cell.length_a   1.000
_cell.length_b   1.000
_cell.length_c   1.000
_cell.angle_alpha   90.00
_cell.angle_beta   90.00
_cell.angle_gamma   90.00
#
_symmetry.space_group_name_H-M   'P 1'
#
loop_
_entity.id
_entity.type
_entity.pdbx_description
1 polymer ?
#
loop_
_entity_poly.entity_id
_entity_poly.type
_entity_poly.pdbx_seq_one_letter_code
_entity_poly.pdbx_strand_id
1 'polypeptide(L)'
;AQVNEKGVYVGARVVIHRAGDVIPEIVSVKEPKQGWRMPRKCPVCGGKVVREEPYIAHRCINPFCGAQRLERVRHFASRGAMNIDGLGYATISQVIDRKWVADPSDLYRLTKEQVVELEGFAAKSAEKLIAKIADSKRPSLGRFLYALGIPQVGEATADLLAVEFGSIEKLGSATAEQLNAVEGIGPSMAGEVQQYFEGQG
;
A
#
# COMPACT_ATOMS: atom_id res chain seq x y z
N ALA A 1 1.51 17.93 -11.64
CA ALA A 1 0.68 19.13 -11.90
C ALA A 1 0.97 20.20 -10.86
N GLN A 2 0.60 19.96 -9.59
CA GLN A 2 0.70 20.93 -8.49
C GLN A 2 2.08 21.59 -8.30
N VAL A 3 3.19 20.86 -8.44
CA VAL A 3 4.56 21.44 -8.31
C VAL A 3 4.78 22.56 -9.33
N ASN A 4 4.37 22.35 -10.59
CA ASN A 4 4.51 23.34 -11.65
C ASN A 4 3.44 24.44 -11.57
N GLU A 5 2.22 24.13 -11.11
CA GLU A 5 1.17 25.14 -10.85
C GLU A 5 1.61 26.15 -9.78
N LYS A 6 2.21 25.66 -8.68
CA LYS A 6 2.75 26.52 -7.61
C LYS A 6 4.12 27.13 -7.96
N GLY A 7 4.75 26.67 -9.06
CA GLY A 7 6.09 27.10 -9.47
C GLY A 7 7.19 26.81 -8.44
N VAL A 8 7.11 25.66 -7.77
CA VAL A 8 8.08 25.23 -6.75
C VAL A 8 9.36 24.73 -7.44
N TYR A 9 10.52 25.14 -6.93
CA TYR A 9 11.83 24.66 -7.38
C TYR A 9 12.78 24.50 -6.19
N VAL A 10 13.87 23.75 -6.37
CA VAL A 10 14.89 23.55 -5.32
C VAL A 10 15.56 24.88 -5.00
N GLY A 11 15.58 25.24 -3.71
CA GLY A 11 16.10 26.53 -3.23
C GLY A 11 15.07 27.65 -3.17
N ALA A 12 13.82 27.41 -3.57
CA ALA A 12 12.77 28.41 -3.46
C ALA A 12 12.44 28.75 -1.98
N ARG A 13 12.13 30.02 -1.72
CA ARG A 13 11.52 30.43 -0.45
C ARG A 13 10.01 30.21 -0.54
N VAL A 14 9.45 29.51 0.43
CA VAL A 14 8.03 29.11 0.42
C VAL A 14 7.33 29.55 1.70
N VAL A 15 6.03 29.81 1.60
CA VAL A 15 5.15 29.94 2.75
C VAL A 15 4.53 28.58 3.00
N ILE A 16 4.68 28.08 4.22
CA ILE A 16 4.08 26.81 4.66
C ILE A 16 2.93 27.07 5.62
N HIS A 17 1.89 26.23 5.52
CA HIS A 17 0.81 26.19 6.49
C HIS A 17 0.74 24.80 7.12
N ARG A 18 0.52 24.76 8.43
CA ARG A 18 0.31 23.55 9.20
C ARG A 18 -0.90 23.77 10.09
N ALA A 19 -1.95 22.98 9.89
CA ALA A 19 -3.09 22.91 10.78
C ALA A 19 -2.94 21.67 11.69
N GLY A 20 -2.73 21.90 12.99
CA GLY A 20 -2.58 20.83 13.98
C GLY A 20 -1.40 19.90 13.70
N ASP A 21 -1.60 18.59 13.95
CA ASP A 21 -0.58 17.55 13.81
C ASP A 21 -0.57 16.84 12.44
N VAL A 22 -0.94 17.57 11.38
CA VAL A 22 -0.93 17.08 9.99
C VAL A 22 0.35 17.51 9.27
N ILE A 23 0.71 16.79 8.20
CA ILE A 23 1.82 17.13 7.30
C ILE A 23 1.61 18.57 6.75
N PRO A 24 2.59 19.49 6.91
CA PRO A 24 2.47 20.85 6.39
C PRO A 24 2.37 20.89 4.87
N GLU A 25 1.68 21.90 4.35
CA GLU A 25 1.59 22.16 2.91
C GLU A 25 2.28 23.47 2.51
N ILE A 26 2.80 23.52 1.27
CA ILE A 26 3.29 24.76 0.65
C ILE A 26 2.09 25.54 0.13
N VAL A 27 1.81 26.72 0.70
CA VAL A 27 0.69 27.58 0.28
C VAL A 27 1.10 28.46 -0.89
N SER A 28 2.29 29.04 -0.85
CA SER A 28 2.81 29.91 -1.92
C SER A 28 4.33 29.86 -2.02
N VAL A 29 4.83 30.25 -3.19
CA VAL A 29 6.26 30.30 -3.52
C VAL A 29 6.65 31.74 -3.85
N LYS A 30 7.72 32.25 -3.22
CA LYS A 30 8.29 33.54 -3.59
C LYS A 30 9.10 33.35 -4.89
N GLU A 31 8.83 34.20 -5.88
CA GLU A 31 9.46 34.14 -7.22
C GLU A 31 9.28 32.76 -7.90
N PRO A 32 8.02 32.34 -8.18
CA PRO A 32 7.73 31.02 -8.70
C PRO A 32 8.38 30.78 -10.07
N LYS A 33 8.86 29.55 -10.30
CA LYS A 33 9.46 29.12 -11.57
C LYS A 33 8.83 27.80 -12.02
N GLN A 34 8.51 27.72 -13.30
CA GLN A 34 8.12 26.46 -13.92
C GLN A 34 9.36 25.67 -14.36
N GLY A 35 9.19 24.37 -14.57
CA GLY A 35 10.22 23.52 -15.16
C GLY A 35 10.68 22.37 -14.29
N TRP A 36 10.03 22.12 -13.15
CA TRP A 36 10.22 20.86 -12.43
C TRP A 36 9.75 19.70 -13.31
N ARG A 37 10.56 18.64 -13.34
CA ARG A 37 10.30 17.44 -14.14
C ARG A 37 10.25 16.22 -13.23
N MET A 38 9.24 15.38 -13.43
CA MET A 38 9.16 14.08 -12.78
C MET A 38 10.38 13.23 -13.17
N PRO A 39 11.06 12.56 -12.22
CA PRO A 39 12.11 11.61 -12.56
C PRO A 39 11.56 10.49 -13.45
N ARG A 40 12.32 10.16 -14.51
CA ARG A 40 11.98 9.05 -15.42
C ARG A 40 12.29 7.67 -14.84
N LYS A 41 13.11 7.63 -13.79
CA LYS A 41 13.52 6.42 -13.08
C LYS A 41 13.13 6.54 -11.61
N CYS A 42 12.66 5.44 -11.03
CA CYS A 42 12.31 5.36 -9.62
C CYS A 42 13.58 5.62 -8.79
N PRO A 43 13.55 6.53 -7.81
CA PRO A 43 14.72 6.81 -6.98
C PRO A 43 15.12 5.66 -6.05
N VAL A 44 14.25 4.65 -5.89
CA VAL A 44 14.50 3.48 -5.02
C VAL A 44 15.05 2.29 -5.82
N CYS A 45 14.38 1.90 -6.92
CA CYS A 45 14.76 0.69 -7.67
C CYS A 45 15.32 0.96 -9.07
N GLY A 46 15.37 2.22 -9.51
CA GLY A 46 15.82 2.59 -10.86
C GLY A 46 14.84 2.23 -11.99
N GLY A 47 13.72 1.55 -11.70
CA GLY A 47 12.70 1.15 -12.65
C GLY A 47 11.99 2.32 -13.34
N LYS A 48 11.28 2.05 -14.45
CA LYS A 48 10.57 3.07 -15.22
C LYS A 48 9.46 3.71 -14.38
N VAL A 49 9.41 5.04 -14.41
CA VAL A 49 8.27 5.81 -13.88
C VAL A 49 7.32 6.10 -15.03
N VAL A 50 6.05 5.75 -14.85
CA VAL A 50 5.00 5.93 -15.85
C VAL A 50 3.84 6.73 -15.25
N ARG A 51 3.04 7.35 -16.12
CA ARG A 51 1.72 7.86 -15.80
C ARG A 51 0.74 7.13 -16.69
N GLU A 52 -0.01 6.21 -16.12
CA GLU A 52 -1.03 5.44 -16.82
C GLU A 52 -2.36 6.18 -16.69
N GLU A 53 -3.08 6.37 -17.79
CA GLU A 53 -4.44 6.89 -17.72
C GLU A 53 -5.34 5.84 -17.03
N PRO A 54 -6.26 6.24 -16.13
CA PRO A 54 -6.69 7.60 -15.82
C PRO A 54 -5.95 8.26 -14.63
N TYR A 55 -4.84 7.71 -14.18
CA TYR A 55 -4.14 8.17 -12.98
C TYR A 55 -3.37 9.49 -13.23
N ILE A 56 -3.64 10.49 -12.38
CA ILE A 56 -2.89 11.75 -12.37
C ILE A 56 -1.45 11.54 -11.85
N ALA A 57 -1.30 10.61 -10.90
CA ALA A 57 -0.05 10.31 -10.25
C ALA A 57 0.89 9.50 -11.16
N HIS A 58 2.19 9.81 -11.09
CA HIS A 58 3.20 8.94 -11.69
C HIS A 58 3.57 7.84 -10.70
N ARG A 59 3.82 6.63 -11.21
CA ARG A 59 4.10 5.45 -10.39
C ARG A 59 5.29 4.68 -10.93
N CYS A 60 5.96 3.99 -10.02
CA CYS A 60 6.87 2.91 -10.36
C CYS A 60 6.03 1.66 -10.66
N ILE A 61 6.31 0.96 -11.76
CA ILE A 61 5.60 -0.27 -12.14
C ILE A 61 6.44 -1.53 -11.94
N ASN A 62 7.62 -1.41 -11.33
CA ASN A 62 8.44 -2.57 -11.01
C ASN A 62 7.85 -3.31 -9.79
N PRO A 63 7.30 -4.54 -9.95
CA PRO A 63 6.71 -5.28 -8.85
C PRO A 63 7.74 -5.67 -7.78
N PHE A 64 9.03 -5.69 -8.15
CA PHE A 64 10.15 -6.00 -7.26
C PHE A 64 10.76 -4.76 -6.58
N CYS A 65 10.12 -3.59 -6.70
CA CYS A 65 10.61 -2.38 -6.04
C CYS A 65 10.57 -2.53 -4.52
N GLY A 66 11.72 -2.33 -3.85
CA GLY A 66 11.83 -2.44 -2.39
C GLY A 66 10.87 -1.53 -1.62
N ALA A 67 10.62 -0.31 -2.12
CA ALA A 67 9.62 0.58 -1.51
C ALA A 67 8.18 0.06 -1.65
N GLN A 68 7.84 -0.56 -2.79
CA GLN A 68 6.52 -1.16 -2.95
C GLN A 68 6.37 -2.42 -2.11
N ARG A 69 7.41 -3.24 -2.01
CA ARG A 69 7.41 -4.40 -1.12
C ARG A 69 7.15 -3.98 0.32
N LEU A 70 7.90 -2.99 0.81
CA LEU A 70 7.74 -2.44 2.16
C LEU A 70 6.31 -1.95 2.40
N GLU A 71 5.77 -1.13 1.51
CA GLU A 71 4.40 -0.63 1.65
C GLU A 71 3.34 -1.72 1.51
N ARG A 72 3.55 -2.75 0.68
CA ARG A 72 2.62 -3.89 0.54
C ARG A 72 2.52 -4.68 1.83
N VAL A 73 3.66 -5.02 2.43
CA VAL A 73 3.70 -5.74 3.73
C VAL A 73 3.13 -4.86 4.85
N ARG A 74 3.43 -3.55 4.84
CA ARG A 74 2.90 -2.59 5.82
C ARG A 74 1.39 -2.41 5.72
N HIS A 75 0.88 -2.30 4.49
CA HIS A 75 -0.56 -2.21 4.21
C HIS A 75 -1.28 -3.45 4.72
N PHE A 76 -0.77 -4.64 4.36
CA PHE A 76 -1.32 -5.92 4.81
C PHE A 76 -1.38 -6.01 6.34
N ALA A 77 -0.32 -5.61 7.04
CA ALA A 77 -0.28 -5.64 8.50
C ALA A 77 -1.10 -4.53 9.19
N SER A 78 -1.59 -3.53 8.44
CA SER A 78 -2.22 -2.33 9.00
C SER A 78 -3.49 -2.63 9.80
N ARG A 79 -3.90 -1.68 10.65
CA ARG A 79 -5.08 -1.79 11.53
C ARG A 79 -6.38 -2.07 10.77
N GLY A 80 -6.57 -1.48 9.57
CA GLY A 80 -7.76 -1.74 8.72
C GLY A 80 -7.70 -3.09 7.99
N ALA A 81 -6.50 -3.66 7.81
CA ALA A 81 -6.26 -4.87 7.04
C ALA A 81 -6.18 -6.13 7.91
N MET A 82 -4.99 -6.67 8.18
CA MET A 82 -4.84 -7.86 9.02
C MET A 82 -4.65 -7.54 10.51
N ASN A 83 -4.51 -6.26 10.87
CA ASN A 83 -4.36 -5.76 12.25
C ASN A 83 -3.25 -6.48 13.05
N ILE A 84 -2.05 -6.51 12.49
CA ILE A 84 -0.90 -7.16 13.12
C ILE A 84 -0.05 -6.09 13.81
N ASP A 85 -0.48 -5.69 14.99
CA ASP A 85 0.27 -4.77 15.84
C ASP A 85 1.70 -5.30 16.12
N GLY A 86 2.69 -4.42 16.02
CA GLY A 86 4.10 -4.77 16.18
C GLY A 86 4.85 -4.88 14.85
N LEU A 87 4.13 -5.01 13.73
CA LEU A 87 4.66 -4.82 12.38
C LEU A 87 4.58 -3.35 11.94
N GLY A 88 5.25 -2.47 12.69
CA GLY A 88 5.46 -1.08 12.27
C GLY A 88 6.53 -0.96 11.19
N TYR A 89 6.71 0.25 10.64
CA TYR A 89 7.69 0.53 9.59
C TYR A 89 9.09 -0.04 9.92
N ALA A 90 9.61 0.27 11.11
CA ALA A 90 10.94 -0.20 11.54
C ALA A 90 11.05 -1.73 11.59
N THR A 91 10.06 -2.42 12.14
CA THR A 91 10.04 -3.90 12.20
C THR A 91 9.98 -4.50 10.80
N ILE A 92 9.11 -3.97 9.93
CA ILE A 92 8.95 -4.49 8.56
C ILE A 92 10.22 -4.27 7.74
N SER A 93 10.83 -3.07 7.82
CA SER A 93 12.12 -2.80 7.18
C SER A 93 13.17 -3.83 7.60
N GLN A 94 13.28 -4.10 8.91
CA GLN A 94 14.24 -5.05 9.44
C GLN A 94 14.07 -6.49 8.90
N VAL A 95 12.83 -7.00 8.78
CA VAL A 95 12.58 -8.36 8.27
C VAL A 95 12.74 -8.45 6.74
N ILE A 96 12.47 -7.35 6.02
CA ILE A 96 12.73 -7.26 4.57
C ILE A 96 14.25 -7.19 4.30
N ASP A 97 14.99 -6.38 5.06
CA ASP A 97 16.45 -6.20 4.89
C ASP A 97 17.21 -7.50 5.17
N ARG A 98 16.73 -8.29 6.14
CA ARG A 98 17.23 -9.64 6.43
C ARG A 98 16.75 -10.70 5.43
N LYS A 99 15.93 -10.32 4.45
CA LYS A 99 15.32 -11.20 3.42
C LYS A 99 14.45 -12.32 4.00
N TRP A 100 13.90 -12.12 5.19
CA TRP A 100 12.98 -13.08 5.80
C TRP A 100 11.56 -12.92 5.27
N VAL A 101 11.22 -11.73 4.77
CA VAL A 101 9.90 -11.41 4.23
C VAL A 101 10.06 -10.76 2.85
N ALA A 102 9.60 -11.45 1.81
CA ALA A 102 9.53 -10.94 0.45
C ALA A 102 8.11 -10.46 0.09
N ASP A 103 7.10 -11.12 0.65
CA ASP A 103 5.69 -10.78 0.48
C ASP A 103 4.89 -11.05 1.78
N PRO A 104 3.62 -10.61 1.87
CA PRO A 104 2.84 -10.76 3.10
C PRO A 104 2.68 -12.20 3.62
N SER A 105 2.73 -13.21 2.74
CA SER A 105 2.59 -14.62 3.16
C SER A 105 3.77 -15.10 4.02
N ASP A 106 4.96 -14.53 3.81
CA ASP A 106 6.16 -14.89 4.58
C ASP A 106 6.07 -14.48 6.05
N LEU A 107 5.24 -13.49 6.39
CA LEU A 107 5.01 -13.09 7.78
C LEU A 107 4.59 -14.30 8.64
N TYR A 108 3.79 -15.19 8.07
CA TYR A 108 3.27 -16.38 8.75
C TYR A 108 4.29 -17.51 8.89
N ARG A 109 5.50 -17.34 8.33
CA ARG A 109 6.64 -18.26 8.47
C ARG A 109 7.66 -17.76 9.48
N LEU A 110 7.48 -16.56 10.05
CA LEU A 110 8.45 -15.98 10.98
C LEU A 110 8.59 -16.78 12.28
N THR A 111 9.86 -16.95 12.62
CA THR A 111 10.48 -17.40 13.87
C THR A 111 10.19 -16.59 15.13
N LYS A 112 9.86 -17.17 16.30
CA LYS A 112 10.08 -16.44 17.56
C LYS A 112 11.57 -16.09 17.70
N GLU A 113 12.43 -17.04 17.36
CA GLU A 113 13.89 -16.92 17.41
C GLU A 113 14.36 -15.79 16.48
N GLN A 114 13.86 -15.76 15.23
CA GLN A 114 14.13 -14.67 14.30
C GLN A 114 13.66 -13.31 14.84
N VAL A 115 12.46 -13.23 15.40
CA VAL A 115 11.93 -11.96 15.92
C VAL A 115 12.73 -11.45 17.12
N VAL A 116 13.32 -12.33 17.93
CA VAL A 116 14.21 -11.92 19.04
C VAL A 116 15.49 -11.24 18.54
N GLU A 117 15.95 -11.54 17.34
CA GLU A 117 17.12 -10.89 16.71
C GLU A 117 16.83 -9.49 16.16
N LEU A 118 15.56 -9.04 16.21
CA LEU A 118 15.18 -7.71 15.78
C LEU A 118 15.45 -6.66 16.86
N GLU A 119 15.89 -5.48 16.43
CA GLU A 119 16.06 -4.35 17.34
C GLU A 119 14.72 -3.95 17.96
N GLY A 120 14.71 -3.76 19.29
CA GLY A 120 13.51 -3.43 20.05
C GLY A 120 12.68 -4.64 20.50
N PHE A 121 13.13 -5.86 20.23
CA PHE A 121 12.47 -7.08 20.68
C PHE A 121 13.21 -7.80 21.81
N ALA A 122 12.42 -8.41 22.70
CA ALA A 122 12.85 -9.35 23.71
C ALA A 122 11.93 -10.58 23.64
N ALA A 123 12.30 -11.68 24.31
CA ALA A 123 11.58 -12.95 24.21
C ALA A 123 10.04 -12.82 24.35
N LYS A 124 9.57 -12.00 25.30
CA LYS A 124 8.14 -11.78 25.54
C LYS A 124 7.46 -10.94 24.45
N SER A 125 8.11 -9.91 23.91
CA SER A 125 7.53 -9.12 22.81
C SER A 125 7.55 -9.88 21.49
N ALA A 126 8.57 -10.71 21.27
CA ALA A 126 8.65 -11.60 20.12
C ALA A 126 7.51 -12.62 20.11
N GLU A 127 7.27 -13.27 21.26
CA GLU A 127 6.15 -14.21 21.43
C GLU A 127 4.79 -13.55 21.18
N LYS A 128 4.60 -12.32 21.67
CA LYS A 128 3.39 -11.53 21.39
C LYS A 128 3.21 -11.25 19.90
N LEU A 129 4.28 -10.91 19.17
CA LEU A 129 4.19 -10.66 17.74
C LEU A 129 3.80 -11.93 16.97
N ILE A 130 4.44 -13.06 17.28
CA ILE A 130 4.11 -14.35 16.65
C ILE A 130 2.66 -14.75 16.94
N ALA A 131 2.18 -14.56 18.17
CA ALA A 131 0.78 -14.81 18.51
C ALA A 131 -0.17 -13.93 17.67
N LYS A 132 0.11 -12.63 17.54
CA LYS A 132 -0.70 -11.72 16.71
C LYS A 132 -0.72 -12.10 15.23
N ILE A 133 0.41 -12.55 14.68
CA ILE A 133 0.50 -13.09 13.31
C ILE A 133 -0.34 -14.37 13.19
N ALA A 134 -0.32 -15.25 14.19
CA ALA A 134 -1.13 -16.47 14.17
C ALA A 134 -2.64 -16.15 14.23
N ASP A 135 -3.03 -15.21 15.10
CA ASP A 135 -4.42 -14.79 15.29
C ASP A 135 -4.99 -14.09 14.05
N SER A 136 -4.14 -13.40 13.27
CA SER A 136 -4.58 -12.72 12.04
C SER A 136 -4.97 -13.67 10.90
N LYS A 137 -4.78 -15.00 11.03
CA LYS A 137 -5.08 -15.96 9.95
C LYS A 137 -6.58 -16.10 9.60
N ARG A 138 -7.48 -15.53 10.40
CA ARG A 138 -8.94 -15.63 10.20
C ARG A 138 -9.62 -14.26 10.20
N PRO A 139 -9.28 -13.36 9.25
CA PRO A 139 -9.98 -12.08 9.10
C PRO A 139 -11.38 -12.29 8.52
N SER A 140 -12.22 -11.26 8.54
CA SER A 140 -13.39 -11.22 7.64
C SER A 140 -12.92 -11.11 6.18
N LEU A 141 -13.78 -11.51 5.24
CA LEU A 141 -13.45 -11.41 3.81
C LEU A 141 -13.15 -9.96 3.39
N GLY A 142 -13.93 -8.97 3.83
CA GLY A 142 -13.70 -7.56 3.49
C GLY A 142 -12.33 -7.05 3.95
N ARG A 143 -11.92 -7.39 5.18
CA ARG A 143 -10.58 -7.07 5.68
C ARG A 143 -9.48 -7.75 4.90
N PHE A 144 -9.68 -9.01 4.51
CA PHE A 144 -8.72 -9.73 3.68
C PHE A 144 -8.60 -9.09 2.29
N LEU A 145 -9.72 -8.79 1.63
CA LEU A 145 -9.74 -8.13 0.32
C LEU A 145 -9.06 -6.75 0.38
N TYR A 146 -9.31 -5.99 1.44
CA TYR A 146 -8.61 -4.73 1.66
C TYR A 146 -7.10 -4.95 1.84
N ALA A 147 -6.69 -5.97 2.61
CA ALA A 147 -5.29 -6.31 2.84
C ALA A 147 -4.51 -6.69 1.57
N LEU A 148 -5.19 -7.20 0.54
CA LEU A 148 -4.57 -7.52 -0.75
C LEU A 148 -4.05 -6.27 -1.49
N GLY A 149 -4.61 -5.09 -1.19
CA GLY A 149 -4.17 -3.84 -1.80
C GLY A 149 -4.52 -3.72 -3.28
N ILE A 150 -5.67 -4.27 -3.68
CA ILE A 150 -6.18 -4.17 -5.05
C ILE A 150 -6.36 -2.69 -5.42
N PRO A 151 -5.86 -2.22 -6.58
CA PRO A 151 -5.97 -0.81 -6.95
C PRO A 151 -7.42 -0.31 -6.92
N GLN A 152 -7.61 0.90 -6.40
CA GLN A 152 -8.91 1.56 -6.20
C GLN A 152 -9.84 0.91 -5.16
N VAL A 153 -9.51 -0.27 -4.61
CA VAL A 153 -10.34 -0.93 -3.58
C VAL A 153 -9.91 -0.48 -2.18
N GLY A 154 -10.68 0.48 -1.63
CA GLY A 154 -10.56 0.89 -0.22
C GLY A 154 -11.32 -0.03 0.72
N GLU A 155 -11.27 0.26 2.03
CA GLU A 155 -11.92 -0.55 3.08
C GLU A 155 -13.42 -0.72 2.84
N ALA A 156 -14.15 0.37 2.58
CA ALA A 156 -15.59 0.32 2.30
C ALA A 156 -15.93 -0.50 1.04
N THR A 157 -15.15 -0.34 -0.03
CA THR A 157 -15.33 -1.12 -1.26
C THR A 157 -15.05 -2.60 -1.04
N ALA A 158 -14.01 -2.93 -0.27
CA ALA A 158 -13.68 -4.31 0.06
C ALA A 158 -14.80 -5.00 0.84
N ASP A 159 -15.45 -4.29 1.75
CA ASP A 159 -16.63 -4.79 2.47
C ASP A 159 -17.83 -5.01 1.54
N LEU A 160 -18.09 -4.08 0.60
CA LEU A 160 -19.14 -4.25 -0.41
C LEU A 160 -18.90 -5.49 -1.28
N LEU A 161 -17.68 -5.67 -1.79
CA LEU A 161 -17.29 -6.85 -2.56
C LEU A 161 -17.44 -8.13 -1.72
N ALA A 162 -17.08 -8.09 -0.44
CA ALA A 162 -17.22 -9.23 0.44
C ALA A 162 -18.69 -9.62 0.67
N VAL A 163 -19.58 -8.64 0.84
CA VAL A 163 -21.03 -8.87 1.00
C VAL A 163 -21.64 -9.45 -0.28
N GLU A 164 -21.31 -8.87 -1.44
CA GLU A 164 -21.88 -9.29 -2.72
C GLU A 164 -21.42 -10.71 -3.12
N PHE A 165 -20.11 -10.97 -3.07
CA PHE A 165 -19.54 -12.20 -3.62
C PHE A 165 -19.39 -13.32 -2.58
N GLY A 166 -19.27 -12.98 -1.29
CA GLY A 166 -19.22 -13.93 -0.17
C GLY A 166 -18.00 -14.87 -0.09
N SER A 167 -17.13 -14.90 -1.11
CA SER A 167 -15.89 -15.68 -1.12
C SER A 167 -14.89 -15.11 -2.13
N ILE A 168 -13.60 -15.36 -1.92
CA ILE A 168 -12.55 -14.90 -2.84
C ILE A 168 -12.63 -15.61 -4.19
N GLU A 169 -13.05 -16.87 -4.21
CA GLU A 169 -13.20 -17.67 -5.42
C GLU A 169 -14.29 -17.09 -6.32
N LYS A 170 -15.46 -16.76 -5.74
CA LYS A 170 -16.55 -16.12 -6.49
C LYS A 170 -16.14 -14.77 -7.05
N LEU A 171 -15.48 -13.94 -6.23
CA LEU A 171 -14.97 -12.64 -6.66
C LEU A 171 -13.95 -12.78 -7.80
N GLY A 172 -13.00 -13.72 -7.69
CA GLY A 172 -11.99 -13.96 -8.71
C GLY A 172 -12.55 -14.50 -10.03
N SER A 173 -13.75 -15.08 -10.00
CA SER A 173 -14.49 -15.52 -11.20
C SER A 173 -15.50 -14.52 -11.74
N ALA A 174 -15.63 -13.35 -11.10
CA ALA A 174 -16.67 -12.38 -11.45
C ALA A 174 -16.43 -11.70 -12.81
N THR A 175 -17.48 -11.53 -13.59
CA THR A 175 -17.42 -10.78 -14.85
C THR A 175 -17.40 -9.27 -14.61
N ALA A 176 -17.01 -8.50 -15.63
CA ALA A 176 -16.97 -7.05 -15.54
C ALA A 176 -18.37 -6.47 -15.30
N GLU A 177 -19.40 -7.10 -15.89
CA GLU A 177 -20.80 -6.73 -15.70
C GLU A 177 -21.24 -6.97 -14.25
N GLN A 178 -20.86 -8.09 -13.64
CA GLN A 178 -21.19 -8.40 -12.26
C GLN A 178 -20.52 -7.41 -11.29
N LEU A 179 -19.25 -7.09 -11.52
CA LEU A 179 -18.51 -6.11 -10.72
C LEU A 179 -19.11 -4.71 -10.86
N ASN A 180 -19.48 -4.28 -12.07
CA ASN A 180 -20.10 -2.98 -12.32
C ASN A 180 -21.54 -2.86 -11.80
N ALA A 181 -22.20 -3.98 -11.51
CA ALA A 181 -23.54 -3.97 -10.92
C ALA A 181 -23.52 -3.62 -9.42
N VAL A 182 -22.35 -3.73 -8.76
CA VAL A 182 -22.19 -3.37 -7.35
C VAL A 182 -22.20 -1.86 -7.21
N GLU A 183 -23.11 -1.35 -6.37
CA GLU A 183 -23.22 0.09 -6.11
C GLU A 183 -21.88 0.66 -5.60
N GLY A 184 -21.41 1.73 -6.25
CA GLY A 184 -20.12 2.36 -5.92
C GLY A 184 -18.91 1.77 -6.68
N ILE A 185 -19.10 0.73 -7.49
CA ILE A 185 -18.05 0.18 -8.37
C ILE A 185 -18.33 0.58 -9.82
N GLY A 186 -17.39 1.35 -10.39
CA GLY A 186 -17.44 1.74 -11.80
C GLY A 186 -16.50 0.93 -12.69
N PRO A 187 -16.57 1.11 -14.03
CA PRO A 187 -15.81 0.31 -15.00
C PRO A 187 -14.30 0.27 -14.79
N SER A 188 -13.73 1.40 -14.34
CA SER A 188 -12.31 1.52 -14.02
C SER A 188 -11.90 0.58 -12.88
N MET A 189 -12.67 0.57 -11.80
CA MET A 189 -12.39 -0.27 -10.62
C MET A 189 -12.67 -1.74 -10.91
N ALA A 190 -13.76 -2.06 -11.63
CA ALA A 190 -14.05 -3.42 -12.06
C ALA A 190 -12.88 -4.00 -12.87
N GLY A 191 -12.30 -3.21 -13.80
CA GLY A 191 -11.12 -3.62 -14.56
C GLY A 191 -9.90 -3.92 -13.69
N GLU A 192 -9.61 -3.10 -12.69
CA GLU A 192 -8.50 -3.33 -11.75
C GLU A 192 -8.71 -4.62 -10.92
N VAL A 193 -9.94 -4.87 -10.47
CA VAL A 193 -10.26 -6.11 -9.73
C VAL A 193 -10.03 -7.33 -10.62
N GLN A 194 -10.50 -7.32 -11.86
CA GLN A 194 -10.28 -8.44 -12.79
C GLN A 194 -8.79 -8.67 -13.07
N GLN A 195 -8.07 -7.62 -13.44
CA GLN A 195 -6.63 -7.72 -13.74
C GLN A 195 -5.82 -8.26 -12.56
N TYR A 196 -6.21 -7.90 -11.33
CA TYR A 196 -5.60 -8.45 -10.12
C TYR A 196 -5.77 -9.97 -10.03
N PHE A 197 -6.99 -10.49 -10.23
CA PHE A 197 -7.25 -11.93 -10.14
C PHE A 197 -6.73 -12.74 -11.34
N GLU A 198 -6.53 -12.11 -12.49
CA GLU A 198 -5.86 -12.70 -13.66
C GLU A 198 -4.32 -12.80 -13.50
N GLY A 199 -3.76 -12.26 -12.41
CA GLY A 199 -2.32 -12.29 -12.11
C GLY A 199 -1.51 -11.22 -12.84
N GLN A 200 -2.17 -10.18 -13.36
CA GLN A 200 -1.52 -9.03 -14.00
C GLN A 200 -1.35 -7.82 -13.05
N GLY A 201 -1.87 -7.90 -11.81
CA GLY A 201 -1.82 -6.85 -10.77
C GLY A 201 -0.89 -7.15 -9.59
#